data_AF-A0A9P8QI98-F1
#
_entry.id   AF-A0A9P8QI98-F1
#
_cell.length_a   1.000
_cell.length_b   1.000
_cell.length_c   1.000
_cell.angle_alpha   90.00
_cell.angle_beta   90.00
_cell.angle_gamma   90.00
#
_symmetry.space_group_name_H-M   'P 1'
#
loop_
_entity.id
_entity.type
_entity.pdbx_description
1 polymer ?
#
loop_
_entity_poly.entity_id
_entity_poly.type
_entity_poly.pdbx_seq_one_letter_code
_entity_poly.pdbx_strand_id
1 'polypeptide(L)'
;MVTTRASSRAASVEPSSLFPATPSARRTKSSASSKSPKPFAHAPTAVTLAWLVISLPLVVWDTAYVLLRPHSMPGGSLHWPVWAPYKLYGEVDHIYGFKAFHAGNGFTSAQGLLNALETLLYVCYLWVWYFRGSASPEGVRLVGGRAGARAALMGFSAAVMTLSKTLLYWANEYYSGFDNIGHNPPMDLIFLWIIPKYALFTAF
;
A
#
# COMPACT_ATOMS: atom_id res chain seq x y z
N MET A 1 76.74 -6.65 42.98
CA MET A 1 76.63 -7.64 41.89
C MET A 1 77.05 -6.92 40.61
N VAL A 2 78.23 -7.22 40.07
CA VAL A 2 78.45 -8.14 38.92
C VAL A 2 77.67 -7.64 37.69
N THR A 3 78.18 -7.40 36.47
CA THR A 3 79.50 -7.36 35.82
C THR A 3 79.24 -6.72 34.44
N THR A 4 80.28 -6.13 33.88
CA THR A 4 80.45 -5.57 32.53
C THR A 4 79.99 -6.45 31.36
N ARG A 5 79.62 -5.83 30.22
CA ARG A 5 80.42 -5.88 28.97
C ARG A 5 79.79 -5.10 27.81
N ALA A 6 80.61 -4.22 27.25
CA ALA A 6 80.50 -3.76 25.87
C ALA A 6 80.73 -4.92 24.88
N SER A 7 80.13 -4.85 23.69
CA SER A 7 80.78 -5.38 22.49
C SER A 7 80.30 -4.62 21.25
N SER A 8 81.28 -4.34 20.41
CA SER A 8 81.26 -3.46 19.24
C SER A 8 81.17 -4.26 17.93
N ARG A 9 80.50 -3.66 16.94
CA ARG A 9 80.80 -3.68 15.50
C ARG A 9 80.65 -5.01 14.74
N ALA A 10 79.66 -5.05 13.84
CA ALA A 10 79.78 -5.77 12.57
C ALA A 10 79.21 -4.87 11.47
N ALA A 11 80.07 -4.57 10.50
CA ALA A 11 79.75 -3.81 9.30
C ALA A 11 78.85 -4.63 8.37
N SER A 12 77.91 -3.98 7.69
CA SER A 12 77.42 -4.46 6.40
C SER A 12 77.42 -3.31 5.43
N VAL A 13 78.05 -3.58 4.29
CA VAL A 13 78.40 -2.67 3.21
C VAL A 13 77.17 -2.46 2.32
N GLU A 14 77.10 -1.25 1.76
CA GLU A 14 76.15 -0.71 0.78
C GLU A 14 75.84 -1.63 -0.42
N PRO A 15 74.75 -1.35 -1.16
CA PRO A 15 75.00 -0.64 -2.42
C PRO A 15 74.06 0.54 -2.65
N SER A 16 74.68 1.69 -2.90
CA SER A 16 74.14 2.85 -3.61
C SER A 16 73.13 2.49 -4.71
N SER A 17 71.86 2.87 -4.53
CA SER A 17 70.86 2.85 -5.61
C SER A 17 70.76 4.23 -6.26
N LEU A 18 71.28 4.31 -7.48
CA LEU A 18 71.23 5.42 -8.42
C LEU A 18 69.82 5.63 -8.98
N PHE A 19 68.92 6.33 -8.27
CA PHE A 19 67.65 6.80 -8.88
C PHE A 19 67.25 8.20 -8.38
N PRO A 20 66.87 9.13 -9.27
CA PRO A 20 66.47 10.48 -8.88
C PRO A 20 65.09 10.50 -8.19
N ALA A 21 64.99 11.22 -7.08
CA ALA A 21 63.75 11.37 -6.31
C ALA A 21 62.67 12.09 -7.13
N THR A 22 61.55 11.41 -7.36
CA THR A 22 60.35 12.01 -7.98
C THR A 22 59.64 12.91 -6.95
N PRO A 23 59.25 14.15 -7.29
CA PRO A 23 58.55 15.02 -6.34
C PRO A 23 57.15 14.46 -6.05
N SER A 24 56.90 14.14 -4.78
CA SER A 24 55.60 13.72 -4.27
C SER A 24 54.59 14.86 -4.42
N ALA A 25 53.74 14.76 -5.44
CA ALA A 25 52.65 15.71 -5.66
C ALA A 25 51.71 15.69 -4.45
N ARG A 26 51.68 16.80 -3.71
CA ARG A 26 50.76 17.03 -2.59
C ARG A 26 49.33 16.97 -3.11
N ARG A 27 48.70 15.80 -2.96
CA ARG A 27 47.30 15.56 -3.27
C ARG A 27 46.42 16.43 -2.36
N THR A 28 46.00 17.57 -2.90
CA THR A 28 44.95 18.40 -2.30
C THR A 28 43.70 17.55 -2.19
N LYS A 29 43.31 17.20 -0.96
CA LYS A 29 42.02 16.59 -0.68
C LYS A 29 40.96 17.66 -0.98
N SER A 30 40.41 17.65 -2.18
CA SER A 30 39.15 18.32 -2.44
C SER A 30 38.12 17.67 -1.51
N SER A 31 37.67 18.40 -0.49
CA SER A 31 36.52 18.01 0.31
C SER A 31 35.29 18.16 -0.58
N ALA A 32 35.04 17.14 -1.41
CA ALA A 32 33.74 16.97 -2.02
C ALA A 32 32.74 16.89 -0.86
N SER A 33 31.92 17.92 -0.68
CA SER A 33 30.79 17.87 0.23
C SER A 33 29.86 16.78 -0.28
N SER A 34 30.00 15.56 0.23
CA SER A 34 29.04 14.51 -0.03
C SER A 34 27.72 14.99 0.57
N LYS A 35 26.81 15.47 -0.29
CA LYS A 35 25.43 15.73 0.12
C LYS A 35 24.92 14.42 0.67
N SER A 36 24.74 14.35 2.00
CA SER A 36 24.17 13.17 2.63
C SER A 36 22.84 12.86 1.93
N PRO A 37 22.57 11.59 1.57
CA PRO A 37 21.33 11.25 0.89
C PRO A 37 20.15 11.74 1.73
N LYS A 38 19.21 12.46 1.11
CA LYS A 38 18.02 12.93 1.80
C LYS A 38 17.26 11.71 2.33
N PRO A 39 16.88 11.68 3.62
CA PRO A 39 16.11 10.58 4.16
C PRO A 39 14.78 10.47 3.43
N PHE A 40 14.34 9.24 3.15
CA PHE A 40 13.03 8.98 2.54
C PHE A 40 11.91 9.68 3.32
N ALA A 41 10.96 10.30 2.63
CA ALA A 41 9.80 10.92 3.23
C ALA A 41 8.56 10.59 2.38
N HIS A 42 7.46 10.25 3.04
CA HIS A 42 6.17 9.98 2.41
C HIS A 42 5.14 11.01 2.86
N ALA A 43 4.39 11.56 1.91
CA ALA A 43 3.22 12.37 2.16
C ALA A 43 2.12 11.99 1.15
N PRO A 44 0.92 11.56 1.60
CA PRO A 44 -0.22 11.43 0.72
C PRO A 44 -0.61 12.78 0.13
N THR A 45 -1.13 12.76 -1.09
CA THR A 45 -1.72 13.95 -1.69
C THR A 45 -3.05 14.28 -1.00
N ALA A 46 -3.48 15.55 -1.07
CA ALA A 46 -4.79 15.95 -0.57
C ALA A 46 -5.93 15.17 -1.26
N VAL A 47 -5.77 14.87 -2.55
CA VAL A 47 -6.72 14.05 -3.33
C VAL A 47 -6.81 12.64 -2.76
N THR A 48 -5.68 12.01 -2.48
CA THR A 48 -5.64 10.67 -1.86
C THR A 48 -6.31 10.65 -0.49
N LEU A 49 -6.10 11.69 0.33
CA LEU A 49 -6.75 11.79 1.64
C LEU A 49 -8.26 11.99 1.53
N ALA A 50 -8.71 12.93 0.69
CA ALA A 50 -10.13 13.16 0.45
C ALA A 50 -10.82 11.91 -0.08
N TRP A 51 -10.16 11.20 -0.98
CA TRP A 51 -10.61 9.91 -1.48
C TRP A 51 -10.78 8.88 -0.36
N LEU A 52 -9.76 8.66 0.48
CA LEU A 52 -9.83 7.70 1.58
C LEU A 52 -10.94 8.03 2.59
N VAL A 53 -11.20 9.32 2.82
CA VAL A 53 -12.29 9.78 3.70
C VAL A 53 -13.66 9.39 3.14
N ILE A 54 -13.84 9.40 1.82
CA ILE A 54 -15.10 9.03 1.16
C ILE A 54 -15.21 7.52 0.96
N SER A 55 -14.13 6.87 0.51
CA SER A 55 -14.15 5.45 0.15
C SER A 55 -14.18 4.53 1.35
N LEU A 56 -13.43 4.80 2.43
CA LEU A 56 -13.40 3.90 3.59
C LEU A 56 -14.77 3.68 4.23
N PRO A 57 -15.60 4.72 4.50
CA PRO A 57 -16.95 4.50 5.00
C PRO A 57 -17.82 3.66 4.06
N LEU A 58 -17.72 3.87 2.74
CA LEU A 58 -18.49 3.13 1.75
C LEU A 58 -18.06 1.67 1.65
N VAL A 59 -16.75 1.41 1.66
CA VAL A 59 -16.19 0.04 1.67
C VAL A 59 -16.58 -0.69 2.95
N VAL A 60 -16.55 -0.01 4.10
CA VAL A 60 -16.99 -0.59 5.38
C VAL A 60 -18.48 -0.91 5.34
N TRP A 61 -19.30 -0.01 4.81
CA TRP A 61 -20.74 -0.20 4.68
C TRP A 61 -21.08 -1.40 3.76
N ASP A 62 -20.39 -1.53 2.63
CA ASP A 62 -20.53 -2.65 1.71
C ASP A 62 -20.04 -3.98 2.32
N THR A 63 -18.86 -3.96 2.94
CA THR A 63 -18.31 -5.13 3.63
C THR A 63 -19.25 -5.62 4.72
N ALA A 64 -19.80 -4.71 5.52
CA ALA A 64 -20.75 -5.04 6.56
C ALA A 64 -22.07 -5.59 5.97
N TYR A 65 -22.54 -5.08 4.82
CA TYR A 65 -23.68 -5.69 4.12
C TYR A 65 -23.40 -7.15 3.79
N VAL A 66 -22.25 -7.45 3.20
CA VAL A 66 -21.93 -8.79 2.70
C VAL A 66 -21.66 -9.77 3.85
N LEU A 67 -20.90 -9.37 4.88
CA LEU A 67 -20.50 -10.26 5.97
C LEU A 67 -21.62 -10.50 6.99
N LEU A 68 -22.59 -9.59 7.11
CA LEU A 68 -23.73 -9.73 8.03
C LEU A 68 -24.95 -10.39 7.40
N ARG A 69 -24.85 -10.94 6.19
CA ARG A 69 -25.95 -11.72 5.59
C ARG A 69 -26.25 -12.95 6.46
N PRO A 70 -27.52 -13.27 6.74
CA PRO A 70 -28.73 -12.71 6.14
C PRO A 70 -29.33 -11.48 6.86
N HIS A 71 -28.80 -11.05 8.01
CA HIS A 71 -29.39 -9.97 8.80
C HIS A 71 -29.45 -8.61 8.08
N SER A 72 -28.48 -8.36 7.21
CA SER A 72 -28.38 -7.15 6.36
C SER A 72 -29.25 -7.22 5.08
N MET A 73 -29.68 -8.42 4.66
CA MET A 73 -30.46 -8.63 3.43
C MET A 73 -31.94 -8.22 3.63
N PRO A 74 -32.70 -7.96 2.55
CA PRO A 74 -34.12 -7.62 2.66
C PRO A 74 -34.90 -8.62 3.54
N GLY A 75 -35.62 -8.11 4.54
CA GLY A 75 -36.31 -8.95 5.54
C GLY A 75 -35.47 -9.33 6.77
N GLY A 76 -34.18 -9.04 6.78
CA GLY A 76 -33.31 -9.14 7.96
C GLY A 76 -33.46 -7.97 8.92
N SER A 77 -33.13 -8.19 10.19
CA SER A 77 -33.31 -7.21 11.28
C SER A 77 -32.48 -5.94 11.14
N LEU A 78 -31.37 -5.99 10.38
CA LEU A 78 -30.45 -4.88 10.21
C LEU A 78 -30.68 -4.12 8.90
N HIS A 79 -31.44 -4.68 7.96
CA HIS A 79 -31.62 -4.15 6.61
C HIS A 79 -32.18 -2.72 6.58
N TRP A 80 -33.21 -2.45 7.38
CA TRP A 80 -33.79 -1.12 7.49
C TRP A 80 -33.24 -0.39 8.72
N PRO A 81 -32.78 0.88 8.60
CA PRO A 81 -32.69 1.71 7.38
C PRO A 81 -31.33 1.62 6.66
N VAL A 82 -30.34 0.95 7.26
CA VAL A 82 -28.92 1.09 6.90
C VAL A 82 -28.59 0.50 5.52
N TRP A 83 -29.21 -0.62 5.13
CA TRP A 83 -28.95 -1.32 3.86
C TRP A 83 -30.17 -1.35 2.93
N ALA A 84 -31.15 -0.47 3.14
CA ALA A 84 -32.33 -0.36 2.28
C ALA A 84 -32.00 -0.26 0.76
N PRO A 85 -30.95 0.49 0.33
CA PRO A 85 -30.59 0.56 -1.09
C PRO A 85 -30.14 -0.78 -1.68
N TYR A 86 -29.63 -1.70 -0.86
CA TYR A 86 -29.16 -3.01 -1.33
C TYR A 86 -30.28 -3.93 -1.80
N LYS A 87 -31.55 -3.61 -1.49
CA LYS A 87 -32.70 -4.30 -2.09
C LYS A 87 -32.69 -4.15 -3.61
N LEU A 88 -32.60 -2.91 -4.10
CA LEU A 88 -32.53 -2.63 -5.53
C LEU A 88 -31.20 -3.11 -6.13
N TYR A 89 -30.11 -2.94 -5.40
CA TYR A 89 -28.79 -3.36 -5.87
C TYR A 89 -28.68 -4.87 -6.07
N GLY A 90 -29.27 -5.68 -5.19
CA GLY A 90 -29.26 -7.14 -5.30
C GLY A 90 -30.15 -7.69 -6.42
N GLU A 91 -31.07 -6.89 -6.97
CA GLU A 91 -31.85 -7.21 -8.17
C GLU A 91 -31.05 -6.94 -9.46
N VAL A 92 -30.18 -5.91 -9.43
CA VAL A 92 -29.27 -5.60 -10.55
C VAL A 92 -28.09 -6.57 -10.55
N ASP A 93 -27.34 -6.67 -9.44
CA ASP A 93 -26.21 -7.61 -9.34
C ASP A 93 -26.60 -8.79 -8.44
N HIS A 94 -26.93 -9.91 -9.08
CA HIS A 94 -27.43 -11.08 -8.37
C HIS A 94 -26.41 -11.68 -7.40
N ILE A 95 -25.12 -11.33 -7.49
CA ILE A 95 -24.12 -11.75 -6.49
C ILE A 95 -24.38 -11.11 -5.12
N TYR A 96 -25.07 -9.97 -5.09
CA TYR A 96 -25.47 -9.26 -3.87
C TYR A 96 -26.87 -9.66 -3.36
N GLY A 97 -27.63 -10.39 -4.16
CA GLY A 97 -29.01 -10.77 -3.89
C GLY A 97 -29.19 -12.20 -3.37
N PHE A 98 -30.46 -12.61 -3.30
CA PHE A 98 -30.87 -13.94 -2.82
C PHE A 98 -30.38 -15.09 -3.70
N LYS A 99 -30.20 -14.88 -5.02
CA LYS A 99 -29.70 -15.91 -5.95
C LYS A 99 -28.37 -16.48 -5.47
N ALA A 100 -27.37 -15.63 -5.28
CA ALA A 100 -26.05 -16.08 -4.84
C ALA A 100 -26.04 -16.59 -3.39
N PHE A 101 -26.85 -16.00 -2.50
CA PHE A 101 -26.96 -16.45 -1.12
C PHE A 101 -27.54 -17.87 -1.02
N HIS A 102 -28.65 -18.14 -1.71
CA HIS A 102 -29.27 -19.47 -1.73
C HIS A 102 -28.45 -20.51 -2.48
N ALA A 103 -27.69 -20.10 -3.50
CA ALA A 103 -26.73 -20.95 -4.19
C ALA A 103 -25.48 -21.29 -3.34
N GLY A 104 -25.33 -20.70 -2.14
CA GLY A 104 -24.14 -20.88 -1.31
C GLY A 104 -22.87 -20.32 -1.94
N ASN A 105 -23.01 -19.33 -2.83
CA ASN A 105 -21.88 -18.74 -3.54
C ASN A 105 -21.07 -17.83 -2.62
N GLY A 106 -19.91 -18.32 -2.16
CA GLY A 106 -19.02 -17.60 -1.26
C GLY A 106 -18.21 -16.47 -1.90
N PHE A 107 -18.29 -16.28 -3.22
CA PHE A 107 -17.47 -15.31 -3.94
C PHE A 107 -17.63 -13.88 -3.40
N THR A 108 -18.87 -13.42 -3.20
CA THR A 108 -19.13 -12.09 -2.65
C THR A 108 -18.56 -11.93 -1.25
N SER A 109 -18.75 -12.93 -0.38
CA SER A 109 -18.22 -12.90 0.98
C SER A 109 -16.69 -12.91 1.02
N ALA A 110 -16.04 -13.63 0.10
CA ALA A 110 -14.60 -13.60 -0.07
C ALA A 110 -14.10 -12.22 -0.52
N GLN A 111 -14.79 -11.57 -1.45
CA GLN A 111 -14.52 -10.18 -1.85
C GLN A 111 -14.70 -9.22 -0.66
N GLY A 112 -15.77 -9.38 0.13
CA GLY A 112 -16.02 -8.62 1.35
C GLY A 112 -14.92 -8.78 2.40
N LEU A 113 -14.40 -9.99 2.62
CA LEU A 113 -13.27 -10.22 3.52
C LEU A 113 -12.00 -9.46 3.05
N LEU A 114 -11.71 -9.50 1.77
CA LEU A 114 -10.59 -8.75 1.20
C LEU A 114 -10.82 -7.23 1.25
N ASN A 115 -12.06 -6.75 1.18
CA ASN A 115 -12.40 -5.34 1.45
C ASN A 115 -12.16 -4.97 2.93
N ALA A 116 -12.45 -5.88 3.87
CA ALA A 116 -12.13 -5.68 5.30
C ALA A 116 -10.63 -5.54 5.55
N LEU A 117 -9.83 -6.43 4.93
CA LEU A 117 -8.37 -6.38 5.03
C LEU A 117 -7.78 -5.12 4.37
N GLU A 118 -8.36 -4.68 3.25
CA GLU A 118 -7.97 -3.44 2.59
C GLU A 118 -8.22 -2.23 3.46
N THR A 119 -9.41 -2.16 4.04
CA THR A 119 -9.81 -1.11 4.98
C THR A 119 -8.84 -1.06 6.15
N LEU A 120 -8.48 -2.22 6.71
CA LEU A 120 -7.51 -2.30 7.81
C LEU A 120 -6.13 -1.77 7.40
N LEU A 121 -5.66 -2.09 6.19
CA LEU A 121 -4.39 -1.56 5.66
C LEU A 121 -4.43 -0.04 5.49
N TYR A 122 -5.53 0.51 4.96
CA TYR A 122 -5.69 1.96 4.83
C TYR A 122 -5.85 2.67 6.17
N VAL A 123 -6.53 2.07 7.15
CA VAL A 123 -6.59 2.60 8.52
C VAL A 123 -5.20 2.58 9.16
N CYS A 124 -4.44 1.49 9.01
CA CYS A 124 -3.05 1.42 9.47
C CYS A 124 -2.16 2.46 8.80
N TYR A 125 -2.34 2.67 7.49
CA TYR A 125 -1.65 3.68 6.71
C TYR A 125 -1.93 5.09 7.25
N LEU A 126 -3.21 5.45 7.42
CA LEU A 126 -3.63 6.73 7.97
C LEU A 126 -3.16 6.92 9.42
N TRP A 127 -3.18 5.85 10.23
CA TRP A 127 -2.65 5.86 11.59
C TRP A 127 -1.15 6.20 11.61
N VAL A 128 -0.35 5.52 10.79
CA VAL A 128 1.08 5.81 10.66
C VAL A 128 1.30 7.25 10.19
N TRP A 129 0.54 7.70 9.20
CA TRP A 129 0.64 9.07 8.70
C TRP A 129 0.27 10.14 9.73
N TYR A 130 -0.82 9.93 10.47
CA TYR A 130 -1.32 10.88 11.44
C TYR A 130 -0.39 11.00 12.67
N PHE A 131 -0.07 9.86 13.29
CA PHE A 131 0.66 9.83 14.57
C PHE A 131 2.18 9.94 14.43
N ARG A 132 2.75 9.54 13.28
CA ARG A 132 4.21 9.56 13.06
C ARG A 132 4.62 10.62 12.04
N GLY A 133 3.65 11.36 11.51
CA GLY A 133 3.89 12.50 10.65
C GLY A 133 4.36 13.72 11.43
N SER A 134 5.36 14.42 10.89
CA SER A 134 5.82 15.72 11.38
C SER A 134 5.52 16.79 10.33
N ALA A 135 5.25 18.02 10.75
CA ALA A 135 5.04 19.12 9.84
C ALA A 135 6.36 19.52 9.17
N SER A 136 6.36 19.63 7.84
CA SER A 136 7.44 20.29 7.08
C SER A 136 7.40 21.80 7.33
N PRO A 137 8.52 22.51 7.10
CA PRO A 137 8.54 23.97 6.99
C PRO A 137 7.43 24.56 6.09
N GLU A 138 6.95 23.79 5.11
CA GLU A 138 5.88 24.16 4.18
C GLU A 138 4.46 23.83 4.71
N GLY A 139 4.33 23.36 5.95
CA GLY A 139 3.06 22.99 6.58
C GLY A 139 2.51 21.61 6.18
N VAL A 140 3.18 20.88 5.29
CA VAL A 140 2.77 19.53 4.86
C VAL A 140 3.17 18.48 5.90
N ARG A 141 2.25 17.58 6.28
CA ARG A 141 2.54 16.47 7.18
C ARG A 141 3.27 15.35 6.43
N LEU A 142 4.53 15.10 6.80
CA LEU A 142 5.38 14.07 6.20
C LEU A 142 5.79 13.01 7.22
N VAL A 143 5.88 11.77 6.75
CA VAL A 143 6.40 10.65 7.54
C VAL A 143 7.79 10.28 7.01
N GLY A 144 8.81 10.49 7.82
CA GLY A 144 10.21 10.22 7.45
C GLY A 144 10.66 8.77 7.67
N GLY A 145 11.74 8.39 7.01
CA GLY A 145 12.53 7.19 7.23
C GLY A 145 11.74 5.89 7.07
N ARG A 146 12.03 4.91 7.94
CA ARG A 146 11.38 3.58 7.94
C ARG A 146 9.86 3.66 8.13
N ALA A 147 9.38 4.67 8.85
CA ALA A 147 7.95 4.88 9.07
C ALA A 147 7.24 5.22 7.75
N GLY A 148 7.81 6.17 6.99
CA GLY A 148 7.30 6.55 5.68
C GLY A 148 7.35 5.38 4.71
N ALA A 149 8.44 4.62 4.69
CA ALA A 149 8.57 3.46 3.80
C ALA A 149 7.51 2.39 4.08
N ARG A 150 7.20 2.12 5.36
CA ARG A 150 6.11 1.21 5.75
C ARG A 150 4.75 1.75 5.32
N ALA A 151 4.49 3.04 5.48
CA ALA A 151 3.24 3.65 5.04
C ALA A 151 3.08 3.54 3.52
N ALA A 152 4.12 3.87 2.74
CA ALA A 152 4.10 3.71 1.30
C ALA A 152 3.84 2.26 0.88
N LEU A 153 4.46 1.29 1.56
CA LEU A 153 4.23 -0.13 1.31
C LEU A 153 2.79 -0.56 1.61
N MET A 154 2.20 -0.11 2.72
CA MET A 154 0.79 -0.39 3.05
C MET A 154 -0.17 0.12 1.98
N GLY A 155 0.02 1.37 1.54
CA GLY A 155 -0.80 1.96 0.48
C GLY A 155 -0.65 1.21 -0.85
N PHE A 156 0.58 0.84 -1.22
CA PHE A 156 0.85 0.03 -2.41
C PHE A 156 0.20 -1.35 -2.33
N SER A 157 0.34 -2.07 -1.20
CA SER A 157 -0.27 -3.39 -1.01
C SER A 157 -1.80 -3.33 -1.08
N ALA A 158 -2.40 -2.30 -0.49
CA ALA A 158 -3.84 -2.08 -0.59
C ALA A 158 -4.27 -1.90 -2.05
N ALA A 159 -3.59 -1.02 -2.80
CA ALA A 159 -3.85 -0.77 -4.22
C ALA A 159 -3.76 -2.04 -5.09
N VAL A 160 -2.70 -2.84 -4.91
CA VAL A 160 -2.53 -4.10 -5.64
C VAL A 160 -3.66 -5.07 -5.33
N MET A 161 -4.10 -5.14 -4.08
CA MET A 161 -5.21 -6.01 -3.68
C MET A 161 -6.53 -5.54 -4.28
N THR A 162 -6.79 -4.24 -4.31
CA THR A 162 -7.95 -3.62 -4.98
C THR A 162 -8.01 -3.99 -6.46
N LEU A 163 -6.89 -3.81 -7.16
CA LEU A 163 -6.77 -4.15 -8.57
C LEU A 163 -7.01 -5.64 -8.80
N SER A 164 -6.36 -6.49 -7.99
CA SER A 164 -6.46 -7.95 -8.10
C SER A 164 -7.89 -8.45 -7.89
N LYS A 165 -8.59 -7.92 -6.87
CA LYS A 165 -10.01 -8.20 -6.62
C LYS A 165 -10.89 -7.82 -7.80
N THR A 166 -10.68 -6.62 -8.33
CA THR A 166 -11.46 -6.10 -9.44
C THR A 166 -11.31 -7.00 -10.66
N LEU A 167 -10.07 -7.33 -11.04
CA LEU A 167 -9.79 -8.25 -12.13
C LEU A 167 -10.40 -9.64 -11.88
N LEU A 168 -10.34 -10.14 -10.64
CA LEU A 168 -10.94 -11.42 -10.28
C LEU A 168 -12.46 -11.42 -10.42
N TYR A 169 -13.14 -10.31 -10.09
CA TYR A 169 -14.57 -10.16 -10.30
C TYR A 169 -14.92 -10.25 -11.78
N TRP A 170 -14.19 -9.52 -12.61
CA TRP A 170 -14.40 -9.54 -14.06
C TRP A 170 -14.12 -10.91 -14.68
N ALA A 171 -13.04 -11.57 -14.25
CA ALA A 171 -12.74 -12.92 -14.68
C ALA A 171 -13.86 -13.88 -14.25
N ASN A 172 -14.36 -13.78 -13.02
CA ASN A 172 -15.44 -14.62 -12.53
C ASN A 172 -16.72 -14.44 -13.37
N GLU A 173 -17.13 -13.22 -13.69
CA GLU A 173 -18.28 -12.98 -14.58
C GLU A 173 -18.02 -13.51 -15.99
N TYR A 174 -16.83 -13.28 -16.55
CA TYR A 174 -16.49 -13.79 -17.87
C TYR A 174 -16.55 -15.33 -17.95
N TYR A 175 -15.95 -16.03 -16.99
CA TYR A 175 -15.94 -17.50 -16.96
C TYR A 175 -17.26 -18.13 -16.52
N SER A 176 -18.15 -17.38 -15.88
CA SER A 176 -19.51 -17.83 -15.55
C SER A 176 -20.54 -17.47 -16.63
N GLY A 177 -20.12 -16.87 -17.75
CA GLY A 177 -21.03 -16.47 -18.83
C GLY A 177 -21.94 -15.30 -18.46
N PHE A 178 -21.47 -14.41 -17.58
CA PHE A 178 -22.20 -13.25 -17.06
C PHE A 178 -23.47 -13.64 -16.28
N ASP A 179 -23.44 -14.75 -15.55
CA ASP A 179 -24.62 -15.29 -14.84
C ASP A 179 -25.23 -14.33 -13.80
N ASN A 180 -24.44 -13.37 -13.26
CA ASN A 180 -24.94 -12.46 -12.23
C ASN A 180 -25.33 -11.08 -12.76
N ILE A 181 -24.78 -10.67 -13.90
CA ILE A 181 -24.95 -9.30 -14.43
C ILE A 181 -25.54 -9.25 -15.84
N GLY A 182 -25.50 -10.36 -16.59
CA GLY A 182 -25.86 -10.43 -18.01
C GLY A 182 -27.34 -10.24 -18.32
N HIS A 183 -28.21 -10.21 -17.30
CA HIS A 183 -29.64 -9.92 -17.44
C HIS A 183 -29.96 -8.41 -17.50
N ASN A 184 -29.02 -7.55 -17.15
CA ASN A 184 -29.24 -6.10 -17.13
C ASN A 184 -28.93 -5.47 -18.49
N PRO A 185 -29.62 -4.36 -18.85
CA PRO A 185 -29.26 -3.59 -20.02
C PRO A 185 -27.82 -3.03 -19.88
N PRO A 186 -27.05 -2.90 -20.98
CA PRO A 186 -25.65 -2.47 -20.93
C PRO A 186 -25.44 -1.10 -20.27
N MET A 187 -26.42 -0.20 -20.37
CA MET A 187 -26.37 1.12 -19.75
C MET A 187 -26.45 1.04 -18.22
N ASP A 188 -27.29 0.18 -17.66
CA ASP A 188 -27.39 -0.02 -16.22
C ASP A 188 -26.11 -0.66 -15.67
N LEU A 189 -25.49 -1.58 -16.43
CA LEU A 189 -24.19 -2.12 -16.09
C LEU A 189 -23.11 -1.05 -16.03
N ILE A 190 -23.07 -0.13 -16.99
CA ILE A 190 -22.08 0.94 -17.01
C ILE A 190 -22.28 1.87 -15.80
N PHE A 191 -23.51 2.32 -15.54
CA PHE A 191 -23.77 3.34 -14.52
C PHE A 191 -23.88 2.81 -13.09
N LEU A 192 -24.42 1.60 -12.88
CA LEU A 192 -24.67 1.04 -11.55
C LEU A 192 -23.60 0.03 -11.12
N TRP A 193 -22.78 -0.46 -12.06
CA TRP A 193 -21.82 -1.53 -11.76
C TRP A 193 -20.38 -1.18 -12.15
N ILE A 194 -20.12 -0.66 -13.35
CA ILE A 194 -18.77 -0.26 -13.79
C ILE A 194 -18.33 1.02 -13.08
N ILE A 195 -19.04 2.13 -13.27
CA ILE A 195 -18.63 3.43 -12.72
C ILE A 195 -18.46 3.38 -11.20
N PRO A 196 -19.40 2.82 -10.41
CA PRO A 196 -19.21 2.72 -8.97
C PRO A 196 -18.02 1.82 -8.59
N LYS A 197 -17.79 0.69 -9.27
CA LYS A 197 -16.62 -0.16 -8.96
C LYS A 197 -15.30 0.53 -9.30
N TYR A 198 -15.17 1.15 -10.46
CA TYR A 198 -13.90 1.76 -10.87
C TYR A 198 -13.66 3.15 -10.27
N ALA A 199 -14.69 4.01 -10.30
CA ALA A 199 -14.59 5.39 -9.85
C ALA A 199 -14.77 5.56 -8.34
N LEU A 200 -15.02 4.49 -7.59
CA LEU A 200 -15.21 4.54 -6.14
C LEU A 200 -14.37 3.50 -5.38
N PHE A 201 -13.96 2.40 -6.02
CA PHE A 201 -13.11 1.39 -5.39
C PHE A 201 -11.69 1.29 -5.96
N THR A 202 -11.37 1.73 -7.19
CA THR A 202 -10.03 1.48 -7.81
C THR A 202 -9.10 2.68 -8.00
N ALA A 203 -9.20 3.75 -7.22
CA ALA A 203 -8.29 4.90 -7.38
C ALA A 203 -6.94 4.71 -6.65
N PHE A 204 -6.07 3.85 -7.19
CA PHE A 204 -4.61 3.87 -7.00
C PHE A 204 -3.90 3.24 -8.19
#